data_AF-A0A7S3HRS3-F1
#
_entry.id   AF-A0A7S3HRS3-F1
#
_cell.length_a   1.000
_cell.length_b   1.000
_cell.length_c   1.000
_cell.angle_alpha   90.00
_cell.angle_beta   90.00
_cell.angle_gamma   90.00
#
_symmetry.space_group_name_H-M   'P 1'
#
loop_
_entity.id
_entity.type
_entity.pdbx_description
1 polymer ?
#
loop_
_entity_poly.entity_id
_entity_poly.type
_entity_poly.pdbx_seq_one_letter_code
_entity_poly.pdbx_strand_id
1 'polypeptide(L)'
;MDENEERQKILKKRGYIVKEIISTEVTYVDRLSFAVEVVIVPLRENNLLESNDLSAQFSIMEKICALHSTQSIAELESDPDKLGVFFNHICNNVQIYTDYLVNYESAMQRRCSLLISNRRFSDFLDKAEKDPRLQNQKIESIFILPVQRIPRYRLLLEQLLKYTPEDHPQFTDVKNALDKICDMALYSNEAIRARENRAKIMDIIKTIEPRTRVDLLADPDRSFIKEGPLLRQCRRGLKEFHFWLFNDQLLYGQATPLGLYILNRQIDLTKCYVNACESMHEEGFSFIVESPAKSFIICFTTEQEKNEWYEAINAAIVALSKSRQDKQSNRQFAPLWMPDKTTTHCQGQKCRSQFSLINRRHHCRNCGAIVCDACSKKRIKLEHVDQHRQVRVCDGCFLYLSSSGAKNSLRM
;
A
#
# COMPACT_ATOMS: atom_id res chain seq x y z
N MET A 1 -27.22 -44.09 -23.59
CA MET A 1 -27.75 -43.32 -22.44
C MET A 1 -28.19 -42.00 -23.03
N ASP A 2 -29.49 -41.75 -23.01
CA ASP A 2 -30.16 -40.72 -23.80
C ASP A 2 -29.70 -39.31 -23.37
N GLU A 3 -29.26 -38.46 -24.30
CA GLU A 3 -28.78 -37.09 -24.01
C GLU A 3 -29.80 -36.29 -23.19
N ASN A 4 -31.09 -36.59 -23.37
CA ASN A 4 -32.19 -35.99 -22.62
C ASN A 4 -32.19 -36.40 -21.12
N GLU A 5 -31.87 -37.67 -20.79
CA GLU A 5 -31.78 -38.13 -19.41
C GLU A 5 -30.60 -37.48 -18.67
N GLU A 6 -29.47 -37.28 -19.35
CA GLU A 6 -28.31 -36.61 -18.75
C GLU A 6 -28.59 -35.12 -18.52
N ARG A 7 -29.24 -34.44 -19.47
CA ARG A 7 -29.68 -33.05 -19.31
C ARG A 7 -30.66 -32.90 -18.14
N GLN A 8 -31.61 -33.82 -17.99
CA GLN A 8 -32.54 -33.85 -16.85
C GLN A 8 -31.83 -34.01 -15.51
N LYS A 9 -30.82 -34.89 -15.42
CA LYS A 9 -30.01 -35.07 -14.19
C LYS A 9 -29.23 -33.81 -13.83
N ILE A 10 -28.66 -33.12 -14.83
CA ILE A 10 -27.94 -31.85 -14.63
C ILE A 10 -28.87 -30.78 -14.07
N LEU A 11 -30.04 -30.58 -14.69
CA LEU A 11 -31.03 -29.59 -14.25
C LEU A 11 -31.59 -29.91 -12.85
N LYS A 12 -31.75 -31.18 -12.50
CA LYS A 12 -32.15 -31.59 -11.15
C LYS A 12 -31.10 -31.20 -10.11
N LYS A 13 -29.80 -31.41 -10.40
CA LYS A 13 -28.70 -30.97 -9.52
C LYS A 13 -28.66 -29.46 -9.37
N ARG A 14 -28.82 -28.73 -10.49
CA ARG A 14 -28.97 -27.27 -10.50
C ARG A 14 -30.06 -26.81 -9.54
N GLY A 15 -31.25 -27.43 -9.61
CA GLY A 15 -32.38 -27.10 -8.74
C GLY A 15 -32.10 -27.28 -7.24
N TYR A 16 -31.31 -28.28 -6.84
CA TYR A 16 -30.89 -28.43 -5.44
C TYR A 16 -29.98 -27.30 -4.97
N ILE A 17 -29.05 -26.85 -5.82
CA ILE A 17 -28.13 -25.75 -5.50
C ILE A 17 -28.90 -24.44 -5.37
N VAL A 18 -29.86 -24.18 -6.26
CA VAL A 18 -30.74 -23.00 -6.18
C VAL A 18 -31.52 -22.99 -4.86
N LYS A 19 -32.09 -24.14 -4.45
CA LYS A 19 -32.78 -24.27 -3.16
C LYS A 19 -31.84 -24.04 -1.97
N GLU A 20 -30.59 -24.51 -2.05
CA GLU A 20 -29.60 -24.24 -1.01
C GLU A 20 -29.25 -22.75 -0.92
N ILE A 21 -29.04 -22.08 -2.06
CA ILE A 21 -28.78 -20.63 -2.09
C ILE A 21 -29.90 -19.90 -1.35
N ILE A 22 -31.16 -20.16 -1.72
CA ILE A 22 -32.34 -19.51 -1.15
C ILE A 22 -32.46 -19.81 0.35
N SER A 23 -32.45 -21.09 0.74
CA SER A 23 -32.63 -21.48 2.14
C SER A 23 -31.54 -20.91 3.06
N THR A 24 -30.29 -20.90 2.58
CA THR A 24 -29.18 -20.33 3.35
C THR A 24 -29.19 -18.80 3.35
N GLU A 25 -29.81 -18.16 2.34
CA GLU A 25 -30.01 -16.71 2.30
C GLU A 25 -31.05 -16.25 3.31
N VAL A 26 -32.21 -16.93 3.38
CA VAL A 26 -33.23 -16.70 4.40
C VAL A 26 -32.61 -16.77 5.80
N THR A 27 -31.88 -17.86 6.07
CA THR A 27 -31.20 -18.04 7.36
C THR A 27 -30.20 -16.92 7.64
N TYR A 28 -29.46 -16.47 6.62
CA TYR A 28 -28.48 -15.38 6.78
C TYR A 28 -29.17 -14.06 7.13
N VAL A 29 -30.24 -13.69 6.43
CA VAL A 29 -31.00 -12.46 6.71
C VAL A 29 -31.70 -12.50 8.05
N ASP A 30 -32.25 -13.63 8.47
CA ASP A 30 -32.87 -13.78 9.79
C ASP A 30 -31.84 -13.51 10.90
N ARG A 31 -30.62 -14.03 10.74
CA ARG A 31 -29.52 -13.81 11.69
C ARG A 31 -29.06 -12.35 11.70
N LEU A 32 -28.94 -11.71 10.53
CA LEU A 32 -28.61 -10.28 10.46
C LEU A 32 -29.68 -9.40 11.11
N SER A 33 -30.96 -9.67 10.81
CA SER A 33 -32.11 -8.94 11.36
C SER A 33 -32.13 -9.06 12.88
N PHE A 34 -31.89 -10.27 13.41
CA PHE A 34 -31.73 -10.48 14.85
C PHE A 34 -30.63 -9.60 15.46
N ALA A 35 -29.44 -9.55 14.86
CA ALA A 35 -28.36 -8.71 15.37
C ALA A 35 -28.71 -7.22 15.33
N VAL A 36 -29.44 -6.78 14.30
CA VAL A 36 -29.93 -5.40 14.20
C VAL A 36 -30.91 -5.09 15.33
N GLU A 37 -31.95 -5.91 15.48
CA GLU A 37 -33.06 -5.70 16.42
C GLU A 37 -32.66 -5.84 17.89
N VAL A 38 -31.85 -6.85 18.22
CA VAL A 38 -31.57 -7.21 19.62
C VAL A 38 -30.31 -6.54 20.15
N VAL A 39 -29.39 -6.17 19.27
CA VAL A 39 -28.07 -5.68 19.66
C VAL A 39 -27.82 -4.27 19.16
N ILE A 40 -27.88 -4.03 17.85
CA ILE A 40 -27.48 -2.74 17.27
C ILE A 40 -28.44 -1.61 17.68
N VAL A 41 -29.74 -1.80 17.47
CA VAL A 41 -30.75 -0.77 17.81
C VAL A 41 -30.75 -0.48 19.32
N PRO A 42 -30.82 -1.49 20.22
CA PRO A 42 -30.80 -1.21 21.65
C PRO A 42 -29.48 -0.62 22.16
N LEU A 43 -28.32 -1.00 21.60
CA LEU A 43 -27.04 -0.37 21.95
C LEU A 43 -27.03 1.12 21.64
N ARG A 44 -27.62 1.51 20.49
CA ARG A 44 -27.75 2.91 20.07
C ARG A 44 -28.71 3.67 20.98
N GLU A 45 -29.89 3.13 21.24
CA GLU A 45 -30.91 3.77 22.08
C GLU A 45 -30.46 3.97 23.53
N ASN A 46 -29.71 3.01 24.08
CA ASN A 46 -29.18 3.09 25.44
C ASN A 46 -27.88 3.93 25.55
N ASN A 47 -27.41 4.51 24.44
CA ASN A 47 -26.18 5.32 24.37
C ASN A 47 -24.97 4.63 25.03
N LEU A 48 -24.84 3.31 24.82
CA LEU A 48 -23.80 2.50 25.47
C LEU A 48 -22.42 2.60 24.79
N LEU A 49 -22.33 3.32 23.67
CA LEU A 49 -21.13 3.48 22.86
C LEU A 49 -20.90 4.95 22.49
N GLU A 50 -19.64 5.41 22.64
CA GLU A 50 -19.18 6.68 22.08
C GLU A 50 -18.94 6.55 20.56
N SER A 51 -19.05 7.67 19.84
CA SER A 51 -19.63 7.71 18.50
C SER A 51 -18.84 7.09 17.33
N ASN A 52 -17.54 6.80 17.36
CA ASN A 52 -16.82 6.84 16.07
C ASN A 52 -16.24 5.56 15.43
N ASP A 53 -16.34 4.33 15.98
CA ASP A 53 -15.95 3.14 15.17
C ASP A 53 -16.87 1.90 15.29
N LEU A 54 -17.35 1.53 16.49
CA LEU A 54 -18.36 0.45 16.59
C LEU A 54 -19.70 0.85 15.96
N SER A 55 -20.06 2.13 16.07
CA SER A 55 -21.23 2.69 15.38
C SER A 55 -21.09 2.57 13.86
N ALA A 56 -19.88 2.74 13.32
CA ALA A 56 -19.61 2.54 11.90
C ALA A 56 -19.82 1.06 11.49
N GLN A 57 -19.26 0.10 12.25
CA GLN A 57 -19.45 -1.33 11.97
C GLN A 57 -20.94 -1.73 12.03
N PHE A 58 -21.65 -1.27 13.05
CA PHE A 58 -23.07 -1.57 13.21
C PHE A 58 -23.94 -0.92 12.13
N SER A 59 -23.63 0.32 11.75
CA SER A 59 -24.28 0.97 10.62
C SER A 59 -24.06 0.23 9.31
N ILE A 60 -22.85 -0.29 9.07
CA ILE A 60 -22.59 -1.12 7.88
C ILE A 60 -23.37 -2.43 7.97
N MET A 61 -23.46 -3.06 9.15
CA MET A 61 -24.27 -4.28 9.33
C MET A 61 -25.75 -4.05 9.03
N GLU A 62 -26.32 -2.91 9.45
CA GLU A 62 -27.69 -2.50 9.10
C GLU A 62 -27.85 -2.33 7.58
N LYS A 63 -26.86 -1.73 6.90
CA LYS A 63 -26.86 -1.60 5.44
C LYS A 63 -26.81 -2.95 4.74
N ILE A 64 -26.00 -3.89 5.24
CA ILE A 64 -25.97 -5.27 4.71
C ILE A 64 -27.32 -5.92 4.94
N CYS A 65 -27.90 -5.82 6.14
CA CYS A 65 -29.23 -6.34 6.41
C CYS A 65 -30.25 -5.78 5.41
N ALA A 66 -30.31 -4.45 5.26
CA ALA A 66 -31.23 -3.80 4.32
C ALA A 66 -31.02 -4.22 2.86
N LEU A 67 -29.75 -4.41 2.43
CA LEU A 67 -29.41 -4.89 1.09
C LEU A 67 -30.06 -6.25 0.79
N HIS A 68 -30.12 -7.14 1.78
CA HIS A 68 -30.69 -8.47 1.61
C HIS A 68 -32.17 -8.56 1.97
N SER A 69 -32.66 -7.72 2.88
CA SER A 69 -34.07 -7.66 3.29
C SER A 69 -34.98 -6.97 2.27
N THR A 70 -34.43 -6.19 1.32
CA THR A 70 -35.22 -5.45 0.33
C THR A 70 -35.63 -6.34 -0.85
N GLN A 71 -36.90 -6.80 -0.85
CA GLN A 71 -37.65 -7.45 -1.94
C GLN A 71 -37.06 -8.73 -2.58
N SER A 72 -35.76 -8.99 -2.47
CA SER A 72 -35.07 -9.95 -3.32
C SER A 72 -35.29 -11.41 -2.89
N ILE A 73 -35.42 -11.69 -1.59
CA ILE A 73 -35.54 -13.08 -1.09
C ILE A 73 -36.94 -13.65 -1.32
N ALA A 74 -37.99 -12.91 -0.96
CA ALA A 74 -39.37 -13.36 -1.20
C ALA A 74 -39.67 -13.49 -2.71
N GLU A 75 -39.09 -12.61 -3.53
CA GLU A 75 -39.16 -12.73 -4.99
C GLU A 75 -38.36 -13.92 -5.52
N LEU A 76 -37.21 -14.24 -4.92
CA LEU A 76 -36.39 -15.38 -5.32
C LEU A 76 -36.99 -16.72 -4.88
N GLU A 77 -37.68 -16.75 -3.72
CA GLU A 77 -38.46 -17.90 -3.27
C GLU A 77 -39.65 -18.20 -4.18
N SER A 78 -40.31 -17.16 -4.69
CA SER A 78 -41.45 -17.29 -5.60
C SER A 78 -41.05 -17.52 -7.06
N ASP A 79 -39.93 -16.94 -7.49
CA ASP A 79 -39.42 -17.03 -8.85
C ASP A 79 -37.89 -17.24 -8.87
N PRO A 80 -37.42 -18.50 -8.90
CA PRO A 80 -36.00 -18.83 -8.98
C PRO A 80 -35.31 -18.31 -10.26
N ASP A 81 -36.07 -17.89 -11.28
CA ASP A 81 -35.50 -17.30 -12.50
C ASP A 81 -34.96 -15.88 -12.26
N LYS A 82 -35.23 -15.27 -11.09
CA LYS A 82 -34.66 -13.99 -10.66
C LYS A 82 -33.29 -14.09 -10.01
N LEU A 83 -32.68 -15.27 -9.93
CA LEU A 83 -31.38 -15.48 -9.29
C LEU A 83 -30.26 -14.59 -9.84
N GLY A 84 -30.24 -14.36 -11.17
CA GLY A 84 -29.30 -13.44 -11.79
C GLY A 84 -29.48 -11.99 -11.32
N VAL A 85 -30.73 -11.54 -11.20
CA VAL A 85 -31.07 -10.19 -10.71
C VAL A 85 -30.65 -10.02 -9.25
N PHE A 86 -30.91 -11.04 -8.41
CA PHE A 86 -30.50 -11.07 -7.01
C PHE A 86 -28.98 -10.88 -6.86
N PHE A 87 -28.17 -11.68 -7.56
CA PHE A 87 -26.72 -11.55 -7.46
C PHE A 87 -26.20 -10.25 -8.08
N ASN A 88 -26.81 -9.76 -9.15
CA ASN A 88 -26.46 -8.45 -9.72
C ASN A 88 -26.71 -7.32 -8.70
N HIS A 89 -27.82 -7.38 -7.95
CA HIS A 89 -28.11 -6.41 -6.89
C HIS A 89 -27.02 -6.43 -5.79
N ILE A 90 -26.62 -7.60 -5.33
CA ILE A 90 -25.54 -7.75 -4.34
C ILE A 90 -24.22 -7.21 -4.90
N CYS A 91 -23.84 -7.62 -6.11
CA CYS A 91 -22.57 -7.25 -6.72
C CYS A 91 -22.48 -5.74 -7.00
N ASN A 92 -23.59 -5.09 -7.37
CA ASN A 92 -23.62 -3.64 -7.58
C ASN A 92 -23.46 -2.86 -6.27
N ASN A 93 -23.68 -3.50 -5.12
CA ASN A 93 -23.54 -2.92 -3.78
C ASN A 93 -22.33 -3.49 -3.00
N VAL A 94 -21.34 -4.04 -3.72
CA VAL A 94 -20.10 -4.64 -3.18
C VAL A 94 -19.35 -3.77 -2.16
N GLN A 95 -19.40 -2.45 -2.32
CA GLN A 95 -18.69 -1.52 -1.43
C GLN A 95 -19.15 -1.67 0.03
N ILE A 96 -20.43 -1.98 0.28
CA ILE A 96 -20.95 -2.20 1.64
C ILE A 96 -20.23 -3.38 2.31
N TYR A 97 -19.99 -4.45 1.57
CA TYR A 97 -19.23 -5.60 2.06
C TYR A 97 -17.76 -5.26 2.28
N THR A 98 -17.14 -4.54 1.35
CA THR A 98 -15.73 -4.13 1.51
C THR A 98 -15.55 -3.32 2.79
N ASP A 99 -16.42 -2.33 3.02
CA ASP A 99 -16.39 -1.51 4.24
C ASP A 99 -16.54 -2.35 5.51
N TYR A 100 -17.38 -3.38 5.48
CA TYR A 100 -17.57 -4.30 6.61
C TYR A 100 -16.31 -5.11 6.90
N LEU A 101 -15.74 -5.73 5.86
CA LEU A 101 -14.56 -6.59 5.95
C LEU A 101 -13.35 -5.80 6.45
N VAL A 102 -13.15 -4.61 5.89
CA VAL A 102 -12.06 -3.71 6.24
C VAL A 102 -12.11 -3.30 7.71
N ASN A 103 -13.31 -3.09 8.28
CA ASN A 103 -13.48 -2.61 9.66
C ASN A 103 -13.65 -3.73 10.70
N TYR A 104 -13.95 -4.95 10.27
CA TYR A 104 -14.34 -6.08 11.13
C TYR A 104 -13.33 -6.36 12.26
N GLU A 105 -12.05 -6.52 11.94
CA GLU A 105 -11.04 -6.88 12.95
C GLU A 105 -10.91 -5.81 14.05
N SER A 106 -10.80 -4.54 13.65
CA SER A 106 -10.73 -3.42 14.59
C SER A 106 -12.00 -3.31 15.45
N ALA A 107 -13.18 -3.63 14.89
CA ALA A 107 -14.43 -3.64 15.63
C ALA A 107 -14.47 -4.78 16.67
N MET A 108 -13.97 -5.97 16.32
CA MET A 108 -13.88 -7.10 17.25
C MET A 108 -12.88 -6.85 18.37
N GLN A 109 -11.71 -6.27 18.08
CA GLN A 109 -10.74 -5.87 19.10
C GLN A 109 -11.36 -4.85 20.07
N ARG A 110 -12.07 -3.85 19.56
CA ARG A 110 -12.76 -2.86 20.41
C ARG A 110 -13.86 -3.49 21.26
N ARG A 111 -14.65 -4.41 20.70
CA ARG A 111 -15.64 -5.18 21.48
C ARG A 111 -14.96 -5.88 22.66
N CYS A 112 -13.86 -6.59 22.43
CA CYS A 112 -13.10 -7.25 23.49
C CYS A 112 -12.62 -6.26 24.56
N SER A 113 -12.07 -5.11 24.16
CA SER A 113 -11.69 -4.05 25.11
C SER A 113 -12.87 -3.54 25.93
N LEU A 114 -14.03 -3.32 25.31
CA LEU A 114 -15.23 -2.81 25.99
C LEU A 114 -15.88 -3.81 26.93
N LEU A 115 -15.81 -5.11 26.62
CA LEU A 115 -16.25 -6.15 27.55
C LEU A 115 -15.49 -6.08 28.89
N ILE A 116 -14.22 -5.68 28.84
CA ILE A 116 -13.38 -5.53 30.03
C ILE A 116 -13.56 -4.16 30.67
N SER A 117 -13.55 -3.09 29.87
CA SER A 117 -13.48 -1.72 30.37
C SER A 117 -14.83 -1.08 30.68
N ASN A 118 -15.94 -1.63 30.17
CA ASN A 118 -17.28 -1.06 30.29
C ASN A 118 -18.30 -2.09 30.78
N ARG A 119 -18.55 -2.08 32.10
CA ARG A 119 -19.50 -2.98 32.75
C ARG A 119 -20.92 -2.89 32.18
N ARG A 120 -21.41 -1.69 31.84
CA ARG A 120 -22.76 -1.53 31.28
C ARG A 120 -22.88 -2.22 29.92
N PHE A 121 -21.84 -2.12 29.10
CA PHE A 121 -21.77 -2.81 27.81
C PHE A 121 -21.70 -4.33 27.99
N SER A 122 -20.90 -4.81 28.94
CA SER A 122 -20.83 -6.25 29.27
C SER A 122 -22.19 -6.79 29.73
N ASP A 123 -22.82 -6.15 30.71
CA ASP A 123 -24.12 -6.56 31.27
C ASP A 123 -25.22 -6.56 30.18
N PHE A 124 -25.17 -5.58 29.27
CA PHE A 124 -26.06 -5.52 28.12
C PHE A 124 -25.88 -6.72 27.18
N LEU A 125 -24.64 -7.01 26.79
CA LEU A 125 -24.37 -8.13 25.88
C LEU A 125 -24.70 -9.48 26.52
N ASP A 126 -24.42 -9.67 27.80
CA ASP A 126 -24.81 -10.87 28.54
C ASP A 126 -26.33 -11.05 28.59
N LYS A 127 -27.10 -9.95 28.61
CA LYS A 127 -28.55 -9.99 28.51
C LYS A 127 -29.01 -10.34 27.10
N ALA A 128 -28.42 -9.72 26.07
CA ALA A 128 -28.73 -10.00 24.67
C ALA A 128 -28.42 -11.47 24.31
N GLU A 129 -27.33 -12.03 24.81
CA GLU A 129 -26.92 -13.41 24.57
C GLU A 129 -27.81 -14.47 25.24
N LYS A 130 -28.71 -14.06 26.13
CA LYS A 130 -29.73 -14.94 26.72
C LYS A 130 -31.00 -15.06 25.87
N ASP A 131 -31.11 -14.32 24.75
CA ASP A 131 -32.24 -14.46 23.84
C ASP A 131 -32.29 -15.90 23.28
N PRO A 132 -33.41 -16.63 23.40
CA PRO A 132 -33.52 -18.02 22.94
C PRO A 132 -33.21 -18.20 21.44
N ARG A 133 -33.40 -17.16 20.61
CA ARG A 133 -33.12 -17.20 19.17
C ARG A 133 -31.63 -17.38 18.87
N LEU A 134 -30.73 -17.03 19.80
CA LEU A 134 -29.29 -17.27 19.68
C LEU A 134 -28.88 -18.74 19.92
N GLN A 135 -29.76 -19.58 20.45
CA GLN A 135 -29.48 -21.01 20.67
C GLN A 135 -28.19 -21.24 21.48
N ASN A 136 -27.95 -20.43 22.51
CA ASN A 136 -26.73 -20.43 23.36
C ASN A 136 -25.42 -20.08 22.63
N GLN A 137 -25.48 -19.52 21.42
CA GLN A 137 -24.30 -18.98 20.75
C GLN A 137 -24.02 -17.55 21.19
N LYS A 138 -22.74 -17.17 21.14
CA LYS A 138 -22.29 -15.80 21.38
C LYS A 138 -22.68 -14.89 20.23
N ILE A 139 -22.94 -13.59 20.48
CA ILE A 139 -23.36 -12.67 19.42
C ILE A 139 -22.30 -12.51 18.31
N GLU A 140 -21.03 -12.70 18.66
CA GLU A 140 -19.91 -12.67 17.73
C GLU A 140 -20.00 -13.72 16.61
N SER A 141 -20.72 -14.83 16.85
CA SER A 141 -21.05 -15.83 15.83
C SER A 141 -21.93 -15.28 14.70
N ILE A 142 -22.69 -14.22 14.97
CA ILE A 142 -23.51 -13.53 13.96
C ILE A 142 -22.67 -12.45 13.26
N PHE A 143 -21.82 -11.73 13.99
CA PHE A 143 -20.97 -10.68 13.42
C PHE A 143 -19.95 -11.22 12.40
N ILE A 144 -19.51 -12.47 12.51
CA ILE A 144 -18.63 -13.06 11.51
C ILE A 144 -19.34 -13.43 10.20
N LEU A 145 -20.67 -13.51 10.17
CA LEU A 145 -21.42 -14.06 9.03
C LEU A 145 -21.17 -13.31 7.71
N PRO A 146 -21.14 -11.95 7.65
CA PRO A 146 -20.86 -11.27 6.38
C PRO A 146 -19.46 -11.58 5.83
N VAL A 147 -18.48 -11.82 6.71
CA VAL A 147 -17.12 -12.26 6.33
C VAL A 147 -17.17 -13.64 5.65
N GLN A 148 -18.01 -14.53 6.15
CA GLN A 148 -18.16 -15.91 5.65
C GLN A 148 -19.09 -16.01 4.44
N ARG A 149 -20.04 -15.08 4.27
CA ARG A 149 -21.06 -15.15 3.22
C ARG A 149 -20.46 -14.98 1.82
N ILE A 150 -19.48 -14.08 1.65
CA ILE A 150 -18.83 -13.83 0.36
C ILE A 150 -18.11 -15.08 -0.18
N PRO A 151 -17.22 -15.76 0.57
CA PRO A 151 -16.66 -17.05 0.15
C PRO A 151 -17.73 -18.11 -0.15
N ARG A 152 -18.83 -18.13 0.61
CA ARG A 152 -19.93 -19.08 0.39
C ARG A 152 -20.65 -18.83 -0.93
N TYR A 153 -20.91 -17.57 -1.30
CA TYR A 153 -21.49 -17.26 -2.60
C TYR A 153 -20.61 -17.72 -3.75
N ARG A 154 -19.29 -17.55 -3.65
CA ARG A 154 -18.34 -18.06 -4.65
C ARG A 154 -18.53 -19.56 -4.87
N LEU A 155 -18.51 -20.36 -3.80
CA LEU A 155 -18.67 -21.82 -3.89
C LEU A 155 -20.03 -22.23 -4.46
N LEU A 156 -21.11 -21.56 -4.05
CA LEU A 156 -22.46 -21.83 -4.53
C LEU A 156 -22.61 -21.48 -6.02
N LEU A 157 -22.05 -20.36 -6.46
CA LEU A 157 -22.06 -19.94 -7.87
C LEU A 157 -21.17 -20.81 -8.75
N GLU A 158 -19.99 -21.23 -8.27
CA GLU A 158 -19.14 -22.20 -8.96
C GLU A 158 -19.89 -23.52 -9.20
N GLN A 159 -20.57 -24.03 -8.18
CA GLN A 159 -21.40 -25.24 -8.30
C GLN A 159 -22.59 -25.01 -9.23
N LEU A 160 -23.27 -23.87 -9.12
CA LEU A 160 -24.42 -23.55 -9.95
C LEU A 160 -24.04 -23.45 -11.43
N LEU A 161 -22.94 -22.76 -11.74
CA LEU A 161 -22.43 -22.61 -13.10
C LEU A 161 -22.06 -23.97 -13.70
N LYS A 162 -21.42 -24.85 -12.91
CA LYS A 162 -21.09 -26.23 -13.32
C LYS A 162 -22.30 -27.03 -13.80
N TYR A 163 -23.49 -26.79 -13.25
CA TYR A 163 -24.73 -27.47 -13.62
C TYR A 163 -25.71 -26.58 -14.38
N THR A 164 -25.25 -25.45 -14.92
CA THR A 164 -26.03 -24.57 -15.79
C THR A 164 -25.50 -24.74 -17.22
N PRO A 165 -26.27 -25.33 -18.14
CA PRO A 165 -25.90 -25.44 -19.56
C PRO A 165 -25.65 -24.06 -20.20
N GLU A 166 -24.77 -23.97 -21.20
CA GLU A 166 -24.44 -22.70 -21.86
C GLU A 166 -25.63 -22.06 -22.60
N ASP A 167 -26.59 -22.88 -23.05
CA ASP A 167 -27.85 -22.44 -23.68
C ASP A 167 -28.91 -22.00 -22.67
N HIS A 168 -28.64 -22.14 -21.36
CA HIS A 168 -29.58 -21.74 -20.31
C HIS A 168 -29.65 -20.20 -20.20
N PRO A 169 -30.85 -19.59 -20.09
CA PRO A 169 -31.00 -18.14 -20.06
C PRO A 169 -30.16 -17.44 -18.98
N GLN A 170 -30.03 -18.06 -17.82
CA GLN A 170 -29.27 -17.53 -16.68
C GLN A 170 -27.76 -17.84 -16.69
N PHE A 171 -27.22 -18.54 -17.70
CA PHE A 171 -25.80 -18.92 -17.73
C PHE A 171 -24.88 -17.69 -17.61
N THR A 172 -25.13 -16.68 -18.45
CA THR A 172 -24.36 -15.44 -18.49
C THR A 172 -24.45 -14.67 -17.17
N ASP A 173 -25.64 -14.59 -16.58
CA ASP A 173 -25.83 -13.87 -15.31
C ASP A 173 -25.10 -14.55 -14.15
N VAL A 174 -25.18 -15.88 -14.05
CA VAL A 174 -24.48 -16.67 -13.02
C VAL A 174 -22.97 -16.54 -13.18
N LYS A 175 -22.46 -16.57 -14.42
CA LYS A 175 -21.04 -16.39 -14.71
C LYS A 175 -20.56 -14.99 -14.31
N ASN A 176 -21.28 -13.95 -14.73
CA ASN A 176 -20.95 -12.56 -14.39
C ASN A 176 -20.99 -12.32 -12.87
N ALA A 177 -21.96 -12.90 -12.17
CA ALA A 177 -22.04 -12.84 -10.72
C ALA A 177 -20.82 -13.51 -10.07
N LEU A 178 -20.41 -14.69 -10.55
CA LEU A 178 -19.23 -15.39 -10.04
C LEU A 178 -17.97 -14.56 -10.22
N ASP A 179 -17.74 -14.02 -11.41
CA ASP A 179 -16.56 -13.19 -11.72
C ASP A 179 -16.51 -11.96 -10.78
N LYS A 180 -17.62 -11.24 -10.60
CA LYS A 180 -17.70 -10.08 -9.70
C LYS A 180 -17.46 -10.43 -8.22
N ILE A 181 -17.93 -11.59 -7.76
CA ILE A 181 -17.70 -12.03 -6.37
C ILE A 181 -16.24 -12.44 -6.16
N CYS A 182 -15.61 -13.05 -7.15
CA CYS A 182 -14.16 -13.32 -7.13
C CYS A 182 -13.35 -12.01 -7.09
N ASP A 183 -13.71 -11.03 -7.91
CA ASP A 183 -13.07 -9.70 -7.93
C ASP A 183 -13.27 -8.95 -6.60
N MET A 184 -14.46 -9.05 -5.99
CA MET A 184 -14.74 -8.48 -4.67
C MET A 184 -13.78 -9.01 -3.60
N ALA A 185 -13.52 -10.32 -3.61
CA ALA A 185 -12.62 -10.94 -2.63
C ALA A 185 -11.18 -10.41 -2.78
N LEU A 186 -10.72 -10.23 -4.02
CA LEU A 186 -9.42 -9.62 -4.32
C LEU A 186 -9.37 -8.15 -3.88
N TYR A 187 -10.38 -7.36 -4.24
CA TYR A 187 -10.48 -5.95 -3.87
C TYR A 187 -10.51 -5.75 -2.36
N SER A 188 -11.27 -6.58 -1.64
CA SER A 188 -11.37 -6.49 -0.17
C SER A 188 -10.03 -6.74 0.52
N ASN A 189 -9.25 -7.72 0.03
CA ASN A 189 -7.90 -7.97 0.53
C ASN A 189 -6.97 -6.78 0.29
N GLU A 190 -7.03 -6.17 -0.89
CA GLU A 190 -6.25 -4.96 -1.19
C GLU A 190 -6.72 -3.74 -0.37
N ALA A 191 -8.02 -3.59 -0.14
CA ALA A 191 -8.57 -2.53 0.70
C ALA A 191 -8.13 -2.66 2.17
N ILE A 192 -8.09 -3.90 2.71
CA ILE A 192 -7.54 -4.19 4.03
C ILE A 192 -6.06 -3.80 4.08
N ARG A 193 -5.25 -4.26 3.12
CA ARG A 193 -3.82 -3.91 3.03
C ARG A 193 -3.60 -2.41 2.95
N ALA A 194 -4.39 -1.69 2.16
CA ALA A 194 -4.31 -0.25 2.04
C ALA A 194 -4.64 0.46 3.36
N ARG A 195 -5.64 -0.03 4.11
CA ARG A 195 -5.98 0.49 5.45
C ARG A 195 -4.86 0.24 6.46
N GLU A 196 -4.34 -0.98 6.52
CA GLU A 196 -3.22 -1.34 7.40
C GLU A 196 -1.98 -0.49 7.10
N ASN A 197 -1.66 -0.34 5.81
CA ASN A 197 -0.59 0.53 5.35
C ASN A 197 -0.82 1.99 5.78
N ARG A 198 -2.02 2.53 5.61
CA ARG A 198 -2.37 3.90 6.03
C ARG A 198 -2.28 4.08 7.55
N ALA A 199 -2.75 3.09 8.32
CA ALA A 199 -2.62 3.08 9.77
C ALA A 199 -1.13 3.07 10.19
N LYS A 200 -0.32 2.23 9.54
CA LYS A 200 1.13 2.19 9.77
C LYS A 200 1.82 3.52 9.46
N ILE A 201 1.48 4.16 8.34
CA ILE A 201 1.98 5.50 7.99
C ILE A 201 1.58 6.52 9.06
N MET A 202 0.33 6.49 9.52
CA MET A 202 -0.14 7.39 10.59
C MET A 202 0.63 7.18 11.89
N ASP A 203 0.94 5.93 12.26
CA ASP A 203 1.73 5.66 13.45
C ASP A 203 3.18 6.16 13.30
N ILE A 204 3.79 5.99 12.12
CA ILE A 204 5.10 6.59 11.81
C ILE A 204 5.04 8.13 11.90
N ILE A 205 3.98 8.76 11.38
CA ILE A 205 3.81 10.23 11.47
C ILE A 205 3.78 10.69 12.94
N LYS A 206 3.16 9.92 13.84
CA LYS A 206 3.09 10.23 15.28
C LYS A 206 4.46 10.15 15.95
N THR A 207 5.36 9.28 15.50
CA THR A 207 6.71 9.16 16.07
C THR A 207 7.65 10.26 15.58
N ILE A 208 7.34 10.95 14.48
CA ILE A 208 8.17 12.04 13.94
C ILE A 208 7.82 13.37 14.61
N GLU A 209 8.85 14.12 15.01
CA GLU A 209 8.70 15.45 15.60
C GLU A 209 7.91 16.40 14.68
N PRO A 210 6.89 17.12 15.19
CA PRO A 210 6.03 17.98 14.38
C PRO A 210 6.79 19.02 13.54
N ARG A 211 7.92 19.53 14.03
CA ARG A 211 8.74 20.54 13.33
C ARG A 211 9.45 20.01 12.08
N THR A 212 9.68 18.70 12.00
CA THR A 212 10.38 18.04 10.88
C THR A 212 9.50 17.05 10.13
N ARG A 213 8.22 16.99 10.49
CA ARG A 213 7.23 16.09 9.89
C ARG A 213 7.01 16.45 8.42
N VAL A 214 6.86 15.42 7.61
CA VAL A 214 6.50 15.52 6.19
C VAL A 214 5.14 14.88 5.96
N ASP A 215 4.45 15.29 4.90
CA ASP A 215 3.18 14.68 4.51
C ASP A 215 3.41 13.33 3.82
N LEU A 216 3.46 12.28 4.63
CA LEU A 216 3.58 10.91 4.14
C LEU A 216 2.28 10.39 3.50
N LEU A 217 1.14 11.07 3.66
CA LEU A 217 -0.14 10.67 3.08
C LEU A 217 -0.46 11.40 1.76
N ALA A 218 0.43 12.27 1.29
CA ALA A 218 0.25 13.02 0.06
C ALA A 218 0.13 12.14 -1.20
N ASP A 219 0.74 10.95 -1.19
CA ASP A 219 0.69 10.00 -2.30
C ASP A 219 -0.16 8.78 -1.90
N PRO A 220 -1.30 8.53 -2.59
CA PRO A 220 -2.17 7.40 -2.27
C PRO A 220 -1.55 6.04 -2.58
N ASP A 221 -0.58 5.97 -3.49
CA ASP A 221 0.09 4.72 -3.89
C ASP A 221 1.28 4.39 -2.99
N ARG A 222 1.59 5.23 -2.00
CA ARG A 222 2.70 5.03 -1.07
C ARG A 222 2.44 3.87 -0.12
N SER A 223 3.35 2.91 -0.09
CA SER A 223 3.32 1.79 0.84
C SER A 223 4.58 1.69 1.69
N PHE A 224 4.39 1.39 2.98
CA PHE A 224 5.45 1.10 3.92
C PHE A 224 6.06 -0.28 3.63
N ILE A 225 7.38 -0.40 3.70
CA ILE A 225 8.11 -1.64 3.43
C ILE A 225 8.83 -2.13 4.69
N LYS A 226 9.69 -1.30 5.30
CA LYS A 226 10.55 -1.71 6.43
C LYS A 226 10.95 -0.51 7.27
N GLU A 227 11.15 -0.71 8.57
CA GLU A 227 11.79 0.29 9.44
C GLU A 227 12.78 -0.38 10.38
N GLY A 228 13.70 0.41 10.93
CA GLY A 228 14.60 -0.04 11.98
C GLY A 228 15.78 0.90 12.23
N PRO A 229 16.49 0.69 13.35
CA PRO A 229 17.74 1.38 13.64
C PRO A 229 18.85 0.86 12.71
N LEU A 230 19.62 1.76 12.11
CA LEU A 230 20.76 1.44 11.27
C LEU A 230 21.95 2.34 11.61
N LEU A 231 23.15 1.77 11.53
CA LEU A 231 24.39 2.52 11.70
C LEU A 231 24.79 3.18 10.38
N ARG A 232 25.05 4.48 10.43
CA ARG A 232 25.53 5.24 9.28
C ARG A 232 26.93 5.78 9.52
N GLN A 233 27.82 5.57 8.56
CA GLN A 233 29.13 6.22 8.55
C GLN A 233 28.97 7.73 8.41
N CYS A 234 29.36 8.47 9.44
CA CYS A 234 29.40 9.93 9.44
C CYS A 234 30.86 10.42 9.45
N ARG A 235 31.07 11.74 9.30
CA ARG A 235 32.41 12.36 9.32
C ARG A 235 33.21 12.07 10.60
N ARG A 236 32.53 11.76 11.70
CA ARG A 236 33.10 11.55 13.05
C ARG A 236 32.75 10.16 13.59
N GLY A 237 32.80 9.14 12.73
CA GLY A 237 32.48 7.76 13.09
C GLY A 237 31.04 7.34 12.81
N LEU A 238 30.69 6.16 13.30
CA LEU A 238 29.36 5.58 13.16
C LEU A 238 28.36 6.29 14.07
N LYS A 239 27.16 6.50 13.55
CA LYS A 239 26.02 7.00 14.32
C LYS A 239 24.78 6.23 13.94
N GLU A 240 23.98 5.89 14.94
CA GLU A 240 22.68 5.27 14.73
C GLU A 240 21.65 6.30 14.25
N PHE A 241 20.81 5.87 13.33
CA PHE A 241 19.62 6.57 12.85
C PHE A 241 18.49 5.56 12.72
N HIS A 242 17.26 6.00 12.91
CA HIS A 242 16.10 5.19 12.55
C HIS A 242 15.72 5.46 11.10
N PHE A 243 15.52 4.41 10.32
CA PHE A 243 15.16 4.47 8.92
C PHE A 243 13.72 4.00 8.71
N TRP A 244 13.02 4.64 7.77
CA TRP A 244 11.73 4.18 7.25
C TRP A 244 11.83 4.08 5.73
N LEU A 245 11.64 2.87 5.21
CA LEU A 245 11.59 2.57 3.80
C LEU A 245 10.14 2.47 3.33
N PHE A 246 9.81 3.26 2.32
CA PHE A 246 8.58 3.18 1.55
C PHE A 246 8.90 2.73 0.13
N ASN A 247 7.87 2.36 -0.64
CA ASN A 247 8.01 1.95 -2.03
C ASN A 247 8.55 3.06 -2.96
N ASP A 248 8.42 4.34 -2.60
CA ASP A 248 8.86 5.49 -3.40
C ASP A 248 10.01 6.29 -2.77
N GLN A 249 10.26 6.12 -1.46
CA GLN A 249 11.21 6.95 -0.72
C GLN A 249 11.87 6.26 0.48
N LEU A 250 13.05 6.73 0.86
CA LEU A 250 13.77 6.35 2.08
C LEU A 250 13.92 7.55 3.01
N LEU A 251 13.41 7.44 4.23
CA LEU A 251 13.52 8.45 5.28
C LEU A 251 14.49 7.99 6.35
N TYR A 252 15.17 8.93 6.99
CA TYR A 252 15.90 8.64 8.23
C TYR A 252 15.95 9.81 9.19
N GLY A 253 16.01 9.50 10.48
CA GLY A 253 15.98 10.46 11.58
C GLY A 253 16.79 10.04 12.80
N GLN A 254 16.96 10.95 13.76
CA GLN A 254 17.60 10.68 15.04
C GLN A 254 16.57 10.69 16.16
N ALA A 255 16.68 9.73 17.07
CA ALA A 255 15.87 9.69 18.27
C ALA A 255 16.18 10.91 19.16
N THR A 256 15.14 11.45 19.80
CA THR A 256 15.24 12.50 20.80
C THR A 256 15.02 11.94 22.19
N PRO A 257 15.44 12.66 23.25
CA PRO A 257 15.19 12.23 24.62
C PRO A 257 13.70 12.05 24.96
N LEU A 258 12.80 12.66 24.18
CA LEU A 258 11.35 12.56 24.35
C LEU A 258 10.74 11.32 23.64
N GLY A 259 11.57 10.47 23.03
CA GLY A 259 11.11 9.27 22.31
C GLY A 259 10.55 9.54 20.91
N LEU A 260 10.66 10.77 20.41
CA LEU A 260 10.31 11.15 19.03
C LEU A 260 11.55 11.11 18.13
N TYR A 261 11.34 11.18 16.81
CA TYR A 261 12.41 11.26 15.84
C TYR A 261 12.45 12.61 15.13
N ILE A 262 13.63 13.23 15.13
CA ILE A 262 13.93 14.38 14.26
C ILE A 262 14.24 13.84 12.88
N LEU A 263 13.38 14.12 11.90
CA LEU A 263 13.61 13.70 10.52
C LEU A 263 14.77 14.51 9.92
N ASN A 264 15.82 13.81 9.50
CA ASN A 264 17.01 14.46 8.94
C ASN A 264 16.90 14.65 7.42
N ARG A 265 16.43 13.64 6.69
CA ARG A 265 16.26 13.67 5.23
C ARG A 265 15.16 12.72 4.76
N GLN A 266 14.57 13.11 3.63
CA GLN A 266 13.70 12.31 2.77
C GLN A 266 14.42 12.12 1.44
N ILE A 267 14.52 10.87 0.99
CA ILE A 267 15.26 10.49 -0.22
C ILE A 267 14.31 9.86 -1.20
N ASP A 268 14.13 10.48 -2.36
CA ASP A 268 13.37 9.97 -3.50
C ASP A 268 14.11 8.77 -4.13
N LEU A 269 13.57 7.56 -3.96
CA LEU A 269 14.20 6.32 -4.44
C LEU A 269 14.29 6.26 -5.96
N THR A 270 13.50 7.07 -6.67
CA THR A 270 13.47 7.04 -8.13
C THR A 270 14.75 7.58 -8.76
N LYS A 271 15.58 8.23 -7.94
CA LYS A 271 16.90 8.76 -8.30
C LYS A 271 18.01 8.05 -7.53
N CYS A 272 17.71 6.94 -6.85
CA CYS A 272 18.67 6.24 -6.01
C CYS A 272 19.22 4.98 -6.65
N TYR A 273 20.41 4.61 -6.19
CA TYR A 273 21.03 3.32 -6.45
C TYR A 273 21.59 2.77 -5.14
N VAL A 274 21.58 1.45 -5.00
CA VAL A 274 22.28 0.77 -3.92
C VAL A 274 23.41 -0.06 -4.51
N ASN A 275 24.59 0.07 -3.92
CA ASN A 275 25.79 -0.61 -4.38
C ASN A 275 26.49 -1.28 -3.21
N ALA A 276 26.93 -2.52 -3.40
CA ALA A 276 27.79 -3.19 -2.44
C ALA A 276 29.11 -2.42 -2.31
N CYS A 277 29.69 -2.41 -1.11
CA CYS A 277 31.03 -1.86 -0.89
C CYS A 277 31.80 -2.72 0.12
N GLU A 278 33.12 -2.58 0.10
CA GLU A 278 33.95 -3.12 1.16
C GLU A 278 33.56 -2.47 2.49
N SER A 279 33.53 -3.28 3.55
CA SER A 279 33.28 -2.79 4.89
C SER A 279 34.41 -1.87 5.32
N MET A 280 34.05 -0.75 5.94
CA MET A 280 35.02 0.18 6.54
C MET A 280 35.44 -0.25 7.97
N HIS A 281 34.97 -1.43 8.43
CA HIS A 281 35.23 -2.00 9.75
C HIS A 281 35.75 -3.43 9.61
N GLU A 282 36.70 -3.82 10.48
CA GLU A 282 37.45 -5.09 10.39
C GLU A 282 36.55 -6.34 10.33
N GLU A 283 35.33 -6.30 10.89
CA GLU A 283 34.39 -7.44 10.89
C GLU A 283 32.93 -7.05 10.55
N GLY A 284 32.71 -5.89 9.92
CA GLY A 284 31.37 -5.38 9.59
C GLY A 284 30.90 -5.73 8.17
N PHE A 285 29.62 -5.50 7.90
CA PHE A 285 29.06 -5.52 6.53
C PHE A 285 28.56 -4.12 6.16
N SER A 286 28.61 -3.75 4.89
CA SER A 286 28.18 -2.41 4.45
C SER A 286 27.65 -2.39 3.03
N PHE A 287 26.82 -1.39 2.74
CA PHE A 287 26.50 -0.98 1.37
C PHE A 287 26.28 0.53 1.31
N ILE A 288 26.36 1.07 0.09
CA ILE A 288 26.21 2.49 -0.18
C ILE A 288 24.81 2.74 -0.73
N VAL A 289 24.12 3.71 -0.16
CA VAL A 289 22.93 4.34 -0.77
C VAL A 289 23.42 5.60 -1.47
N GLU A 290 23.27 5.63 -2.79
CA GLU A 290 23.62 6.77 -3.62
C GLU A 290 22.36 7.50 -4.05
N SER A 291 22.32 8.83 -3.83
CA SER A 291 21.21 9.67 -4.25
C SER A 291 21.71 11.07 -4.61
N PRO A 292 20.98 11.84 -5.47
CA PRO A 292 21.37 13.20 -5.83
C PRO A 292 21.43 14.16 -4.64
N ALA A 293 20.56 13.94 -3.65
CA ALA A 293 20.48 14.79 -2.47
C ALA A 293 21.59 14.46 -1.47
N LYS A 294 21.91 13.18 -1.28
CA LYS A 294 22.93 12.70 -0.33
C LYS A 294 23.25 11.21 -0.49
N SER A 295 24.52 10.88 -0.73
CA SER A 295 25.03 9.51 -0.60
C SER A 295 25.58 9.24 0.79
N PHE A 296 25.43 8.01 1.27
CA PHE A 296 25.98 7.57 2.57
C PHE A 296 26.16 6.05 2.60
N ILE A 297 27.02 5.61 3.52
CA ILE A 297 27.28 4.19 3.77
C ILE A 297 26.47 3.77 5.00
N ILE A 298 25.74 2.66 4.85
CA ILE A 298 25.07 1.97 5.94
C ILE A 298 25.93 0.78 6.35
N CYS A 299 26.11 0.61 7.66
CA CYS A 299 26.92 -0.43 8.27
C CYS A 299 26.05 -1.35 9.11
N PHE A 300 26.39 -2.64 9.12
CA PHE A 300 25.64 -3.71 9.77
C PHE A 300 26.61 -4.62 10.54
N THR A 301 26.10 -5.25 11.59
CA THR A 301 26.84 -6.24 12.39
C THR A 301 26.71 -7.65 11.81
N THR A 302 25.64 -7.93 11.05
CA THR A 302 25.41 -9.24 10.44
C THR A 302 25.20 -9.12 8.94
N GLU A 303 25.65 -10.13 8.20
CA GLU A 303 25.45 -10.20 6.75
C GLU A 303 23.97 -10.32 6.39
N GLN A 304 23.22 -11.07 7.21
CA GLN A 304 21.78 -11.26 7.04
C GLN A 304 21.04 -9.92 7.04
N GLU A 305 21.24 -9.10 8.07
CA GLU A 305 20.58 -7.79 8.17
C GLU A 305 20.98 -6.88 7.01
N LYS A 306 22.26 -6.90 6.62
CA LYS A 306 22.78 -6.19 5.46
C LYS A 306 22.05 -6.61 4.17
N ASN A 307 21.87 -7.92 3.97
CA ASN A 307 21.21 -8.44 2.78
C ASN A 307 19.71 -8.12 2.77
N GLU A 308 19.02 -8.27 3.89
CA GLU A 308 17.59 -7.92 4.02
C GLU A 308 17.33 -6.45 3.64
N TRP A 309 18.12 -5.52 4.17
CA TRP A 309 17.97 -4.10 3.85
C TRP A 309 18.39 -3.75 2.43
N TYR A 310 19.48 -4.37 1.94
CA TYR A 310 19.93 -4.18 0.57
C TYR A 310 18.86 -4.62 -0.43
N GLU A 311 18.31 -5.82 -0.25
CA GLU A 311 17.28 -6.39 -1.11
C GLU A 311 15.99 -5.58 -1.05
N ALA A 312 15.54 -5.16 0.13
CA ALA A 312 14.34 -4.36 0.28
C ALA A 312 14.44 -3.01 -0.46
N ILE A 313 15.55 -2.28 -0.30
CA ILE A 313 15.75 -1.00 -0.99
C ILE A 313 15.90 -1.22 -2.49
N ASN A 314 16.69 -2.23 -2.92
CA ASN A 314 16.88 -2.53 -4.33
C ASN A 314 15.57 -2.93 -5.01
N ALA A 315 14.75 -3.76 -4.37
CA ALA A 315 13.46 -4.19 -4.88
C ALA A 315 12.51 -3.00 -5.09
N ALA A 316 12.46 -2.06 -4.13
CA ALA A 316 11.68 -0.82 -4.27
C ALA A 316 12.15 0.03 -5.47
N ILE A 317 13.47 0.25 -5.60
CA ILE A 317 14.05 1.00 -6.73
C ILE A 317 13.71 0.32 -8.07
N VAL A 318 13.87 -1.00 -8.16
CA VAL A 318 13.57 -1.77 -9.38
C VAL A 318 12.08 -1.73 -9.70
N ALA A 319 11.19 -1.86 -8.72
CA ALA A 319 9.74 -1.76 -8.94
C ALA A 319 9.33 -0.40 -9.52
N LEU A 320 9.90 0.71 -9.01
CA LEU A 320 9.69 2.06 -9.54
C LEU A 320 10.23 2.22 -10.96
N SER A 321 11.31 1.52 -11.31
CA SER A 321 11.87 1.55 -12.66
C SER A 321 10.97 0.84 -13.68
N LYS A 322 10.32 -0.26 -13.27
CA LYS A 322 9.42 -1.07 -14.10
C LYS A 322 8.07 -0.38 -14.31
N SER A 323 7.47 0.19 -13.26
CA SER A 323 6.17 0.88 -13.36
C SER A 323 6.20 2.14 -14.25
N ARG A 324 7.39 2.67 -14.53
CA ARG A 324 7.59 3.90 -15.32
C ARG A 324 7.88 3.67 -16.80
N GLN A 325 7.86 2.44 -17.31
CA GLN A 325 8.00 2.19 -18.75
C GLN A 325 6.80 2.68 -19.58
N ASP A 326 5.67 3.05 -18.95
CA ASP A 326 4.50 3.65 -19.62
C ASP A 326 4.46 5.20 -19.65
N LYS A 327 5.47 5.90 -19.09
CA LYS A 327 5.55 7.39 -19.17
C LYS A 327 7.00 7.85 -19.39
N GLN A 328 7.47 7.77 -20.63
CA GLN A 328 8.78 8.29 -21.03
C GLN A 328 8.69 9.76 -21.50
N SER A 329 9.34 10.68 -20.80
CA SER A 329 10.22 11.70 -21.43
C SER A 329 11.11 12.40 -20.38
N ASN A 330 12.41 12.51 -20.71
CA ASN A 330 13.46 13.35 -20.11
C ASN A 330 13.78 13.21 -18.60
N ARG A 331 14.81 12.41 -18.26
CA ARG A 331 15.48 12.43 -16.94
C ARG A 331 16.94 12.89 -17.09
N GLN A 332 17.26 14.10 -16.63
CA GLN A 332 18.64 14.60 -16.45
C GLN A 332 19.17 14.17 -15.08
N PHE A 333 20.33 13.50 -15.03
CA PHE A 333 20.99 13.08 -13.79
C PHE A 333 21.98 14.15 -13.30
N ALA A 334 22.13 14.31 -11.98
CA ALA A 334 23.30 14.98 -11.41
C ALA A 334 24.50 14.02 -11.51
N PRO A 335 25.67 14.46 -12.00
CA PRO A 335 26.81 13.57 -12.20
C PRO A 335 27.45 13.17 -10.86
N LEU A 336 27.89 11.91 -10.77
CA LEU A 336 28.74 11.38 -9.70
C LEU A 336 30.00 12.25 -9.57
N TRP A 337 30.28 12.76 -8.38
CA TRP A 337 31.54 13.43 -8.08
C TRP A 337 32.64 12.39 -7.98
N MET A 338 33.51 12.34 -8.99
CA MET A 338 34.69 11.47 -8.96
C MET A 338 35.65 11.92 -7.84
N PRO A 339 36.19 10.98 -7.04
CA PRO A 339 37.25 11.31 -6.09
C PRO A 339 38.45 11.93 -6.82
N ASP A 340 39.03 13.00 -6.27
CA ASP A 340 40.14 13.79 -6.86
C ASP A 340 41.36 12.94 -7.30
N LYS A 341 41.51 11.72 -6.77
CA LYS A 341 42.61 10.80 -7.07
C LYS A 341 42.50 10.06 -8.41
N THR A 342 41.33 10.09 -9.06
CA THR A 342 41.06 9.29 -10.28
C THR A 342 41.52 9.95 -11.57
N THR A 343 41.81 11.26 -11.57
CA THR A 343 42.20 12.00 -12.78
C THR A 343 43.37 12.95 -12.50
N THR A 344 44.48 12.75 -13.23
CA THR A 344 45.71 13.56 -13.12
C THR A 344 45.76 14.74 -14.09
N HIS A 345 44.89 14.78 -15.10
CA HIS A 345 44.88 15.80 -16.16
C HIS A 345 43.47 16.38 -16.40
N CYS A 346 43.39 17.62 -16.87
CA CYS A 346 42.12 18.27 -17.22
C CYS A 346 41.35 17.50 -18.30
N GLN A 347 40.02 17.41 -18.15
CA GLN A 347 39.12 16.74 -19.08
C GLN A 347 38.37 17.72 -20.02
N GLY A 348 38.85 18.95 -20.18
CA GLY A 348 38.27 19.91 -21.14
C GLY A 348 38.48 19.44 -22.58
N GLN A 349 37.53 19.73 -23.49
CA GLN A 349 37.46 19.19 -24.86
C GLN A 349 38.74 19.31 -25.71
N LYS A 350 39.72 20.15 -25.33
CA LYS A 350 41.05 20.25 -25.96
C LYS A 350 42.18 20.52 -24.95
N CYS A 351 41.93 20.25 -23.66
CA CYS A 351 42.88 20.51 -22.59
C CYS A 351 43.41 19.19 -22.04
N ARG A 352 44.72 19.13 -21.78
CA ARG A 352 45.38 17.99 -21.12
C ARG A 352 46.33 18.46 -20.03
N SER A 353 46.10 19.63 -19.44
CA SER A 353 46.98 20.17 -18.40
C SER A 353 46.99 19.25 -17.18
N GLN A 354 48.16 18.89 -16.67
CA GLN A 354 48.27 18.12 -15.43
C GLN A 354 47.86 18.97 -14.22
N PHE A 355 47.14 18.36 -13.28
CA PHE A 355 46.76 19.02 -12.04
C PHE A 355 47.93 19.04 -11.05
N SER A 356 48.11 20.17 -10.36
CA SER A 356 49.17 20.40 -9.39
C SER A 356 48.64 21.27 -8.24
N LEU A 357 49.50 21.64 -7.28
CA LEU A 357 49.12 22.56 -6.20
C LEU A 357 48.69 23.95 -6.71
N ILE A 358 49.17 24.33 -7.89
CA ILE A 358 48.89 25.61 -8.56
C ILE A 358 47.76 25.45 -9.59
N ASN A 359 47.73 24.35 -10.35
CA ASN A 359 46.64 24.02 -11.28
C ASN A 359 45.62 23.10 -10.60
N ARG A 360 44.66 23.71 -9.89
CA ARG A 360 43.70 22.98 -9.04
C ARG A 360 42.56 22.36 -9.84
N ARG A 361 41.95 21.32 -9.25
CA ARG A 361 40.81 20.60 -9.79
C ARG A 361 39.50 21.35 -9.55
N HIS A 362 38.64 21.40 -10.56
CA HIS A 362 37.30 21.94 -10.45
C HIS A 362 36.29 21.04 -11.16
N HIS A 363 35.14 20.81 -10.54
CA HIS A 363 34.08 19.99 -11.13
C HIS A 363 33.11 20.84 -11.94
N CYS A 364 32.77 20.37 -13.14
CA CYS A 364 31.63 20.90 -13.89
C CYS A 364 30.33 20.47 -13.22
N ARG A 365 29.45 21.41 -12.86
CA ARG A 365 28.16 21.11 -12.21
C ARG A 365 27.11 20.52 -13.16
N ASN A 366 27.35 20.53 -14.47
CA ASN A 366 26.46 19.93 -15.47
C ASN A 366 26.87 18.50 -15.84
N CYS A 367 28.16 18.24 -16.10
CA CYS A 367 28.63 16.93 -16.57
C CYS A 367 29.58 16.19 -15.62
N GLY A 368 30.02 16.80 -14.51
CA GLY A 368 30.85 16.16 -13.50
C GLY A 368 32.35 16.10 -13.83
N ALA A 369 32.74 16.40 -15.06
CA ALA A 369 34.14 16.37 -15.49
C ALA A 369 35.05 17.24 -14.61
N ILE A 370 36.26 16.74 -14.34
CA ILE A 370 37.31 17.46 -13.61
C ILE A 370 38.11 18.30 -14.60
N VAL A 371 38.00 19.62 -14.44
CA VAL A 371 38.56 20.62 -15.34
C VAL A 371 39.40 21.64 -14.57
N CYS A 372 40.39 22.25 -15.23
CA CYS A 372 41.14 23.37 -14.65
C CYS A 372 40.29 24.65 -14.64
N ASP A 373 40.75 25.69 -13.95
CA ASP A 373 40.02 26.95 -13.87
C ASP A 373 39.84 27.58 -15.27
N ALA A 374 40.87 27.48 -16.12
CA ALA A 374 40.83 27.99 -17.49
C ALA A 374 39.71 27.37 -18.34
N CYS A 375 39.39 26.08 -18.12
CA CYS A 375 38.34 25.36 -18.85
C CYS A 375 36.94 25.48 -18.21
N SER A 376 36.78 26.28 -17.16
CA SER A 376 35.53 26.37 -16.39
C SER A 376 35.24 27.76 -15.82
N LYS A 377 35.72 28.82 -16.47
CA LYS A 377 35.54 30.21 -15.97
C LYS A 377 34.07 30.61 -15.92
N LYS A 378 33.23 30.01 -16.75
CA LYS A 378 31.84 30.43 -16.96
C LYS A 378 30.88 29.85 -15.91
N ARG A 379 29.74 30.52 -15.73
CA ARG A 379 28.66 30.15 -14.80
C ARG A 379 27.33 30.21 -15.53
N ILE A 380 26.43 29.27 -15.24
CA ILE A 380 25.08 29.24 -15.82
C ILE A 380 24.07 28.76 -14.78
N LYS A 381 22.80 29.16 -14.91
CA LYS A 381 21.72 28.69 -14.02
C LYS A 381 21.35 27.25 -14.39
N LEU A 382 21.47 26.34 -13.44
CA LEU A 382 21.03 24.94 -13.57
C LEU A 382 19.96 24.69 -12.50
N GLU A 383 18.68 24.72 -12.90
CA GLU A 383 17.55 24.65 -11.95
C GLU A 383 17.52 23.34 -11.14
N HIS A 384 18.09 22.27 -11.69
CA HIS A 384 18.23 20.98 -11.02
C HIS A 384 19.43 20.89 -10.04
N VAL A 385 20.30 21.92 -9.98
CA VAL A 385 21.49 21.95 -9.09
C VAL A 385 21.36 23.02 -8.01
N ASP A 386 21.00 24.25 -8.37
CA ASP A 386 20.78 25.36 -7.45
C ASP A 386 19.77 26.33 -8.08
N GLN A 387 18.61 26.49 -7.45
CA GLN A 387 17.51 27.31 -7.96
C GLN A 387 17.78 28.82 -7.86
N HIS A 388 18.73 29.23 -7.01
CA HIS A 388 18.95 30.62 -6.64
C HIS A 388 20.27 31.19 -7.13
N ARG A 389 21.24 30.36 -7.53
CA ARG A 389 22.58 30.81 -7.95
C ARG A 389 23.05 30.14 -9.24
N GLN A 390 23.86 30.87 -10.02
CA GLN A 390 24.55 30.30 -11.17
C GLN A 390 25.73 29.45 -10.72
N VAL A 391 25.92 28.30 -11.36
CA VAL A 391 26.94 27.30 -10.98
C VAL A 391 28.01 27.12 -12.07
N ARG A 392 29.21 26.70 -11.65
CA ARG A 392 30.37 26.48 -12.54
C ARG A 392 30.16 25.31 -13.49
N VAL A 393 30.31 25.56 -14.78
CA VAL A 393 30.29 24.52 -15.81
C VAL A 393 31.56 24.60 -16.65
N CYS A 394 31.96 23.51 -17.28
CA CYS A 394 33.05 23.54 -18.24
C CYS A 394 32.63 24.32 -19.51
N ASP A 395 33.59 24.80 -20.28
CA ASP A 395 33.31 25.61 -21.47
C ASP A 395 32.43 24.87 -22.49
N GLY A 396 32.61 23.55 -22.65
CA GLY A 396 31.78 22.73 -23.52
C GLY A 396 30.31 22.71 -23.08
N CYS A 397 30.06 22.50 -21.78
CA CYS A 397 28.70 22.58 -21.23
C CYS A 397 28.12 23.99 -21.32
N PHE A 398 28.94 25.03 -21.11
CA PHE A 398 28.48 26.40 -21.24
C PHE A 398 28.02 26.71 -22.67
N LEU A 399 28.82 26.33 -23.68
CA LEU A 399 28.49 26.55 -25.08
C LEU A 399 27.21 25.80 -25.44
N TYR A 400 27.12 24.51 -25.11
CA TYR A 400 25.96 23.67 -25.37
C TYR A 400 24.67 24.23 -24.73
N LEU A 401 24.74 24.67 -23.47
CA LEU A 401 23.57 25.19 -22.76
C LEU A 401 23.20 26.62 -23.19
N SER A 402 24.16 27.41 -23.66
CA SER A 402 23.92 28.77 -24.16
C SER A 402 23.37 28.79 -25.59
N SER A 403 23.71 27.81 -26.41
CA SER A 403 23.19 27.66 -27.78
C SER A 403 21.81 27.01 -27.83
N SER A 404 21.42 26.24 -26.81
CA SER A 404 20.20 25.41 -26.81
C SER A 404 19.04 26.04 -26.04
N GLY A 405 18.82 27.36 -26.20
CA GLY A 405 17.80 28.15 -25.49
C GLY A 405 16.62 27.34 -24.95
N ALA A 406 16.67 27.00 -23.66
CA ALA A 406 15.62 26.35 -22.88
C ALA A 406 14.86 25.17 -23.54
N LYS A 407 15.50 24.31 -24.34
CA LYS A 407 14.91 23.01 -24.75
C LYS A 407 15.94 21.86 -24.75
N ASN A 408 15.47 20.71 -24.27
CA ASN A 408 16.23 19.50 -23.93
C ASN A 408 17.01 18.84 -25.08
N SER A 409 18.02 18.06 -24.64
CA SER A 409 18.65 16.88 -25.25
C SER A 409 19.63 17.04 -26.42
N LEU A 410 20.88 16.62 -26.23
CA LEU A 410 21.48 15.38 -26.73
C LEU A 410 22.90 15.15 -26.15
N ARG A 411 23.24 13.86 -26.03
CA ARG A 411 24.51 13.30 -25.54
C ARG A 411 25.70 13.57 -26.47
N MET A 412 26.89 13.61 -25.88
CA MET A 412 27.97 12.67 -26.23
C MET A 412 28.52 12.08 -24.94
#